data_AF-A0A2S8FU83-F1
#
_entry.id   AF-A0A2S8FU83-F1
#
_cell.length_a   1.000
_cell.length_b   1.000
_cell.length_c   1.000
_cell.angle_alpha   90.00
_cell.angle_beta   90.00
_cell.angle_gamma   90.00
#
_symmetry.space_group_name_H-M   'P 1'
#
loop_
_entity.id
_entity.type
_entity.pdbx_description
1 polymer ?
#
loop_
_entity_poly.entity_id
_entity_poly.type
_entity_poly.pdbx_seq_one_letter_code
_entity_poly.pdbx_strand_id
1 'polypeptide(L)'
;MLCLTVLVAWMVFGCSSMASLDPAEQSVKSFVEEKGGMVETKDGHIVTVWCESANLQDSDLEQFAALPQLSALYLNYNSDITNDVFSMFDNMPTLKTLELAETKISQRAADKFREVHPEMSVSGPGV
;
A
#
# COMPACT_ATOMS: atom_id res chain seq x y z
N MET A 1 -7.67 17.74 51.53
CA MET A 1 -6.67 18.57 50.82
C MET A 1 -5.48 17.69 50.52
N LEU A 2 -5.35 17.25 49.25
CA LEU A 2 -4.14 16.91 48.47
C LEU A 2 -3.00 16.10 49.16
N CYS A 3 -2.27 15.17 48.54
CA CYS A 3 -2.17 14.68 47.18
C CYS A 3 -1.23 13.45 47.25
N LEU A 4 -1.58 12.39 46.52
CA LEU A 4 -0.70 11.68 45.59
C LEU A 4 0.77 11.37 46.01
N THR A 5 1.04 10.12 46.37
CA THR A 5 2.28 9.44 45.92
C THR A 5 1.95 8.00 45.55
N VAL A 6 1.46 7.80 44.33
CA VAL A 6 1.43 6.46 43.72
C VAL A 6 2.85 6.12 43.32
N LEU A 7 3.56 5.48 44.24
CA LEU A 7 4.74 4.67 43.95
C LEU A 7 4.26 3.27 43.61
N VAL A 8 3.95 3.01 42.33
CA VAL A 8 3.83 1.64 41.83
C VAL A 8 4.45 1.55 40.43
N ALA A 9 5.46 0.70 40.36
CA ALA A 9 5.93 -0.03 39.19
C ALA A 9 6.57 0.77 38.05
N TRP A 10 7.85 1.09 38.25
CA TRP A 10 8.84 0.79 37.23
C TRP A 10 8.95 -0.73 37.08
N MET A 11 8.13 -1.35 36.23
CA MET A 11 8.30 -2.72 35.73
C MET A 11 7.22 -3.02 34.69
N VAL A 12 7.47 -2.59 33.45
CA VAL A 12 7.18 -3.44 32.28
C VAL A 12 8.49 -3.54 31.51
N PHE A 13 9.35 -4.42 32.03
CA PHE A 13 10.41 -5.05 31.25
C PHE A 13 9.75 -5.92 30.19
N GLY A 14 10.08 -5.67 28.91
CA GLY A 14 9.99 -6.67 27.84
C GLY A 14 8.60 -7.19 27.47
N CYS A 15 7.91 -6.48 26.58
CA CYS A 15 7.55 -7.00 25.25
C CYS A 15 6.81 -5.87 24.52
N SER A 16 7.47 -5.19 23.59
CA SER A 16 6.79 -4.26 22.69
C SER A 16 7.27 -4.51 21.27
N SER A 17 7.14 -5.76 20.84
CA SER A 17 6.77 -6.00 19.44
C SER A 17 5.30 -6.42 19.40
N MET A 18 4.44 -5.54 19.92
CA MET A 18 3.20 -5.27 19.21
C MET A 18 3.60 -4.17 18.25
N ALA A 19 4.16 -4.53 17.10
CA ALA A 19 4.57 -3.55 16.11
C ALA A 19 3.29 -2.89 15.59
N SER A 20 2.90 -1.78 16.23
CA SER A 20 1.88 -0.89 15.70
C SER A 20 2.43 -0.29 14.42
N LEU A 21 1.61 -0.22 13.38
CA LEU A 21 1.94 0.50 12.16
C LEU A 21 2.39 1.92 12.50
N ASP A 22 3.33 2.46 11.71
CA ASP A 22 3.64 3.87 11.81
C ASP A 22 2.39 4.73 11.45
N PRO A 23 2.33 6.00 11.89
CA PRO A 23 1.15 6.84 11.67
C PRO A 23 0.79 7.06 10.19
N ALA A 24 1.77 7.03 9.27
CA ALA A 24 1.52 7.21 7.85
C ALA A 24 0.90 5.95 7.26
N GLU A 25 1.50 4.78 7.52
CA GLU A 25 0.95 3.48 7.14
C GLU A 25 -0.43 3.22 7.76
N GLN A 26 -0.67 3.66 9.00
CA GLN A 26 -1.97 3.56 9.63
C GLN A 26 -3.04 4.41 8.90
N SER A 27 -2.65 5.58 8.36
CA SER A 27 -3.54 6.42 7.57
C SER A 27 -3.89 5.77 6.24
N VAL A 28 -2.89 5.17 5.57
CA VAL A 28 -3.11 4.41 4.34
C VAL A 28 -3.98 3.18 4.59
N LYS A 29 -3.76 2.47 5.71
CA LYS A 29 -4.61 1.33 6.11
C LYS A 29 -6.07 1.74 6.25
N SER A 30 -6.34 2.85 6.95
CA SER A 30 -7.71 3.34 7.11
C SER A 30 -8.34 3.74 5.77
N PHE A 31 -7.57 4.37 4.87
CA PHE A 31 -8.03 4.65 3.52
C PHE A 31 -8.38 3.38 2.73
N VAL A 32 -7.50 2.36 2.78
CA VAL A 32 -7.74 1.07 2.12
C VAL A 32 -9.01 0.41 2.66
N GLU A 33 -9.17 0.38 3.99
CA GLU A 33 -10.36 -0.19 4.65
C GLU A 33 -11.65 0.59 4.30
N GLU A 34 -11.59 1.93 4.24
CA GLU A 34 -12.71 2.78 3.80
C GLU A 34 -13.15 2.45 2.37
N LYS A 35 -12.18 2.19 1.49
CA LYS A 35 -12.40 1.80 0.10
C LYS A 35 -12.81 0.33 -0.07
N GLY A 36 -13.00 -0.40 1.03
CA GLY A 36 -13.37 -1.82 1.03
C GLY A 36 -12.22 -2.77 0.68
N GLY A 37 -11.00 -2.26 0.65
CA GLY A 37 -9.79 -3.04 0.43
C GLY A 37 -9.27 -3.71 1.70
N MET A 38 -8.19 -4.46 1.53
CA MET A 38 -7.52 -5.20 2.60
C MET A 38 -6.02 -4.95 2.53
N VAL A 39 -5.35 -5.07 3.69
CA VAL A 39 -3.89 -4.99 3.80
C VAL A 39 -3.35 -6.20 4.51
N GLU A 40 -2.16 -6.65 4.09
CA GLU A 40 -1.33 -7.58 4.84
C GLU A 40 -0.18 -6.81 5.46
N THR A 41 0.07 -7.10 6.74
CA THR A 41 1.18 -6.49 7.48
C THR A 41 2.19 -7.54 7.90
N LYS A 42 3.47 -7.18 7.82
CA LYS A 42 4.59 -8.00 8.28
C LYS A 42 5.58 -7.13 9.02
N ASP A 43 5.97 -7.56 10.22
CA ASP A 43 6.94 -6.87 11.06
C ASP A 43 6.61 -5.38 11.32
N GLY A 44 5.30 -5.05 11.37
CA GLY A 44 4.83 -3.69 11.58
C GLY A 44 4.75 -2.82 10.33
N HIS A 45 4.90 -3.42 9.14
CA HIS A 45 4.80 -2.72 7.86
C HIS A 45 3.74 -3.32 6.94
N ILE A 46 3.04 -2.50 6.18
CA ILE A 46 2.16 -2.95 5.09
C ILE A 46 3.01 -3.45 3.92
N VAL A 47 2.82 -4.73 3.58
CA VAL A 47 3.57 -5.41 2.51
C VAL A 47 2.71 -5.75 1.31
N THR A 48 1.40 -5.90 1.51
CA THR A 48 0.44 -6.21 0.44
C THR A 48 -0.81 -5.37 0.61
N VAL A 49 -1.34 -4.85 -0.50
CA VAL A 49 -2.61 -4.11 -0.54
C VAL A 49 -3.51 -4.68 -1.64
N TRP A 50 -4.75 -4.97 -1.29
CA TRP A 50 -5.82 -5.34 -2.22
C TRP A 50 -6.89 -4.27 -2.22
N CYS A 51 -7.10 -3.62 -3.36
CA CYS A 51 -8.15 -2.63 -3.56
C CYS A 51 -8.89 -2.91 -4.87
N GLU A 52 -9.50 -4.08 -4.97
CA GLU A 52 -10.26 -4.47 -6.17
C GLU A 52 -11.65 -3.83 -6.16
N SER A 53 -12.09 -3.26 -7.28
CA SER A 53 -13.39 -2.55 -7.38
C SER A 53 -13.57 -1.44 -6.33
N ALA A 54 -12.48 -0.76 -5.97
CA ALA A 54 -12.42 0.23 -4.89
C ALA A 54 -12.77 1.66 -5.35
N ASN A 55 -13.14 1.86 -6.62
CA ASN A 55 -13.39 3.17 -7.22
C ASN A 55 -12.21 4.13 -6.99
N LEU A 56 -11.00 3.65 -7.30
CA LEU A 56 -9.76 4.41 -7.25
C LEU A 56 -9.49 5.12 -8.58
N GLN A 57 -8.90 6.31 -8.48
CA GLN A 57 -8.33 7.08 -9.59
C GLN A 57 -6.83 7.31 -9.36
N ASP A 58 -6.09 7.78 -10.38
CA ASP A 58 -4.62 7.94 -10.30
C ASP A 58 -4.15 8.73 -9.06
N SER A 59 -4.86 9.79 -8.67
CA SER A 59 -4.50 10.60 -7.48
C SER A 59 -4.67 9.85 -6.16
N ASP A 60 -5.56 8.85 -6.10
CA ASP A 60 -5.76 8.05 -4.88
C ASP A 60 -4.53 7.18 -4.59
N LEU A 61 -3.81 6.79 -5.65
CA LEU A 61 -2.67 5.88 -5.55
C LEU A 61 -1.45 6.56 -4.94
N GLU A 62 -1.38 7.91 -4.91
CA GLU A 62 -0.29 8.67 -4.29
C GLU A 62 -0.09 8.30 -2.82
N GLN A 63 -1.17 7.89 -2.14
CA GLN A 63 -1.13 7.44 -0.75
C GLN A 63 -0.26 6.18 -0.57
N PHE A 64 -0.19 5.30 -1.57
CA PHE A 64 0.60 4.07 -1.50
C PHE A 64 2.11 4.30 -1.56
N ALA A 65 2.56 5.46 -2.05
CA ALA A 65 3.97 5.84 -1.99
C ALA A 65 4.48 6.04 -0.55
N ALA A 66 3.57 6.21 0.42
CA ALA A 66 3.92 6.27 1.83
C ALA A 66 4.20 4.90 2.47
N LEU A 67 4.12 3.81 1.70
CA LEU A 67 4.33 2.43 2.18
C LEU A 67 5.75 1.94 1.85
N PRO A 68 6.73 2.08 2.75
CA PRO A 68 8.14 1.84 2.46
C PRO A 68 8.51 0.37 2.22
N GLN A 69 7.62 -0.57 2.54
CA GLN A 69 7.84 -2.01 2.39
C GLN A 69 6.79 -2.67 1.47
N LEU A 70 5.98 -1.87 0.76
CA LEU A 70 4.94 -2.44 -0.11
C LEU A 70 5.60 -3.24 -1.23
N SER A 71 5.26 -4.53 -1.29
CA SER A 71 5.80 -5.47 -2.27
C SER A 71 4.78 -5.89 -3.30
N ALA A 72 3.48 -5.84 -2.98
CA ALA A 72 2.41 -6.27 -3.88
C ALA A 72 1.19 -5.35 -3.79
N LEU A 73 0.67 -4.94 -4.95
CA LEU A 73 -0.46 -4.03 -5.07
C LEU A 73 -1.45 -4.58 -6.12
N TYR A 74 -2.68 -4.85 -5.67
CA TYR A 74 -3.75 -5.40 -6.50
C TYR A 74 -4.85 -4.36 -6.69
N LEU A 75 -5.03 -3.88 -7.93
CA LEU A 75 -5.90 -2.74 -8.27
C LEU A 75 -6.94 -3.10 -9.34
N ASN A 76 -7.30 -4.37 -9.45
CA ASN A 76 -8.23 -4.83 -10.46
C ASN A 76 -9.57 -4.07 -10.40
N TYR A 77 -10.20 -3.86 -11.55
CA TYR A 77 -11.54 -3.27 -11.67
C TYR A 77 -11.64 -1.82 -11.15
N ASN A 78 -10.55 -1.06 -11.21
CA ASN A 78 -10.57 0.39 -10.98
C ASN A 78 -10.46 1.14 -12.31
N SER A 79 -11.62 1.37 -12.92
CA SER A 79 -11.72 1.89 -14.28
C SER A 79 -11.30 3.35 -14.45
N ASP A 80 -10.93 4.07 -13.38
CA ASP A 80 -10.43 5.44 -13.44
C ASP A 80 -8.91 5.54 -13.23
N ILE A 81 -8.22 4.40 -13.15
CA ILE A 81 -6.75 4.32 -13.20
C ILE A 81 -6.30 4.35 -14.67
N THR A 82 -5.41 5.28 -15.02
CA THR A 82 -4.92 5.51 -16.38
C THR A 82 -3.41 5.26 -16.52
N ASN A 83 -2.84 5.50 -17.70
CA ASN A 83 -1.40 5.33 -17.94
C ASN A 83 -0.53 6.29 -17.09
N ASP A 84 -1.09 7.39 -16.58
CA ASP A 84 -0.34 8.42 -15.85
C ASP A 84 0.22 7.90 -14.51
N VAL A 85 -0.41 6.86 -13.96
CA VAL A 85 0.02 6.19 -12.72
C VAL A 85 1.45 5.63 -12.80
N PHE A 86 1.95 5.24 -13.98
CA PHE A 86 3.26 4.58 -14.06
C PHE A 86 4.40 5.44 -13.51
N SER A 87 4.30 6.77 -13.63
CA SER A 87 5.28 7.71 -13.06
C SER A 87 5.37 7.64 -11.53
N MET A 88 4.32 7.18 -10.85
CA MET A 88 4.30 6.97 -9.42
C MET A 88 5.04 5.68 -9.03
N PHE A 89 4.85 4.59 -9.79
CA PHE A 89 5.46 3.30 -9.48
C PHE A 89 7.00 3.33 -9.60
N ASP A 90 7.55 4.27 -10.38
CA ASP A 90 9.00 4.55 -10.42
C ASP A 90 9.57 4.92 -9.04
N ASN A 91 8.74 5.48 -8.15
CA ASN A 91 9.13 5.90 -6.81
C ASN A 91 8.83 4.85 -5.73
N MET A 92 8.44 3.63 -6.12
CA MET A 92 8.10 2.53 -5.21
C MET A 92 9.09 1.36 -5.37
N PRO A 93 10.33 1.51 -4.90
CA PRO A 93 11.44 0.59 -5.23
C PRO A 93 11.28 -0.83 -4.66
N THR A 94 10.38 -1.02 -3.69
CA THR A 94 10.09 -2.33 -3.09
C THR A 94 8.97 -3.08 -3.81
N LEU A 95 8.21 -2.41 -4.68
CA LEU A 95 7.06 -2.98 -5.36
C LEU A 95 7.53 -4.00 -6.40
N LYS A 96 7.02 -5.23 -6.30
CA LYS A 96 7.39 -6.35 -7.16
C LYS A 96 6.21 -6.92 -7.94
N THR A 97 5.01 -6.76 -7.42
CA THR A 97 3.79 -7.28 -8.03
C THR A 97 2.77 -6.16 -8.16
N LEU A 98 2.25 -5.99 -9.37
CA LEU A 98 1.25 -5.01 -9.71
C LEU A 98 0.19 -5.64 -10.62
N GLU A 99 -1.03 -5.80 -10.12
CA GLU A 99 -2.17 -6.34 -10.87
C GLU A 99 -3.14 -5.20 -11.24
N LEU A 100 -3.38 -5.02 -12.54
CA LEU A 100 -4.08 -3.87 -13.13
C LEU A 100 -5.21 -4.30 -14.08
N ALA A 101 -5.79 -5.49 -13.88
CA ALA A 101 -6.88 -5.99 -14.69
C ALA A 101 -8.05 -4.99 -14.72
N GLU A 102 -8.68 -4.80 -15.88
CA GLU A 102 -9.90 -3.98 -16.00
C GLU A 102 -9.71 -2.52 -15.51
N THR A 103 -8.53 -1.95 -15.78
CA THR A 103 -8.22 -0.51 -15.65
C THR A 103 -8.21 0.17 -17.03
N LYS A 104 -7.98 1.50 -17.11
CA LYS A 104 -7.77 2.20 -18.39
C LYS A 104 -6.30 2.20 -18.84
N ILE A 105 -5.46 1.37 -18.23
CA ILE A 105 -4.08 1.18 -18.67
C ILE A 105 -4.07 0.41 -19.99
N SER A 106 -3.33 0.92 -20.96
CA SER A 106 -3.15 0.24 -22.24
C SER A 106 -2.02 -0.78 -22.18
N GLN A 107 -2.18 -1.92 -22.87
CA GLN A 107 -1.11 -2.91 -23.11
C GLN A 107 0.23 -2.25 -23.48
N ARG A 108 0.22 -1.28 -24.41
CA ARG A 108 1.42 -0.57 -24.85
C ARG A 108 2.13 0.16 -23.71
N ALA A 109 1.39 0.77 -22.80
CA ALA A 109 1.96 1.49 -21.67
C ALA A 109 2.58 0.52 -20.65
N ALA A 110 1.88 -0.59 -20.37
CA ALA A 110 2.40 -1.62 -19.50
C ALA A 110 3.61 -2.36 -20.08
N ASP A 111 3.63 -2.66 -21.38
CA ASP A 111 4.81 -3.22 -22.05
C ASP A 111 6.02 -2.29 -21.94
N LYS A 112 5.82 -0.99 -22.21
CA LYS A 112 6.87 0.01 -22.03
C LYS A 112 7.35 0.06 -20.58
N PHE A 113 6.44 -0.06 -19.61
CA PHE A 113 6.80 -0.08 -18.20
C PHE A 113 7.60 -1.34 -17.82
N ARG A 114 7.22 -2.52 -18.31
CA ARG A 114 7.95 -3.79 -18.11
C ARG A 114 9.35 -3.75 -18.71
N GLU A 115 9.56 -3.06 -19.84
CA GLU A 115 10.88 -2.89 -20.45
C GLU A 115 11.86 -2.14 -19.53
N VAL A 116 11.38 -1.14 -18.78
CA VAL A 116 12.21 -0.37 -17.82
C VAL A 116 12.26 -1.01 -16.43
N HIS A 117 11.26 -1.81 -16.06
CA HIS A 117 11.15 -2.47 -14.75
C HIS A 117 11.02 -4.00 -14.88
N PRO A 118 12.04 -4.71 -15.41
CA PRO A 118 11.95 -6.15 -15.68
C PRO A 118 11.80 -7.02 -14.43
N GLU A 119 12.16 -6.49 -13.26
CA GLU A 119 12.00 -7.16 -11.96
C GLU A 119 10.59 -7.00 -11.37
N MET A 120 9.78 -6.07 -11.90
CA MET A 120 8.41 -5.86 -11.47
C MET A 120 7.45 -6.68 -12.35
N SER A 121 6.72 -7.59 -11.74
CA SER A 121 5.64 -8.32 -12.38
C SER A 121 4.41 -7.43 -12.50
N VAL A 122 4.15 -6.95 -13.71
CA VAL A 122 2.92 -6.22 -14.06
C VAL A 122 1.99 -7.15 -14.85
N SER A 123 0.77 -7.38 -14.35
CA SER A 123 -0.20 -8.32 -14.95
C SER A 123 -1.64 -7.78 -14.97
N GLY A 124 -2.48 -8.42 -15.79
CA GLY A 124 -3.89 -8.11 -15.97
C GLY A 124 -4.36 -8.43 -17.40
N PRO A 125 -5.60 -8.91 -17.63
CA PRO A 125 -6.13 -9.04 -18.98
C PRO A 125 -6.17 -7.68 -19.69
N GLY A 126 -5.59 -7.59 -20.89
CA GLY A 126 -5.52 -6.35 -21.67
C GLY A 126 -4.37 -5.40 -21.28
N VAL A 127 -3.49 -5.84 -20.38
CA VAL A 127 -2.34 -5.09 -19.86
C VAL A 127 -1.05 -5.84 -20.06
#